data_AF-A0A974TZ15-F1
#
_entry.id   AF-A0A974TZ15-F1
#
_cell.length_a   1.000
_cell.length_b   1.000
_cell.length_c   1.000
_cell.angle_alpha   90.00
_cell.angle_beta   90.00
_cell.angle_gamma   90.00
#
_symmetry.space_group_name_H-M   'P 1'
#
loop_
_entity.id
_entity.type
_entity.pdbx_description
1 polymer ?
#
loop_
_entity_poly.entity_id
_entity_poly.type
_entity_poly.pdbx_seq_one_letter_code
_entity_poly.pdbx_strand_id
1 'polypeptide(L)' 'MNTLVFLIPIALFLGGLGLAAFLWALRSGQYEDIEGAAWRVLEDDDGVTQQGAPKTADRPNNHLS' A
#
# COMPACT_ATOMS: atom_id res chain seq x y z
N MET A 1 3.85 17.62 45.23
CA MET A 1 4.33 16.30 44.78
C MET A 1 3.13 15.38 44.60
N ASN A 2 2.42 15.46 43.47
CA ASN A 2 1.26 14.60 43.18
C ASN A 2 1.06 14.37 41.68
N THR A 3 1.60 15.26 40.83
CA THR A 3 1.44 15.18 39.38
C THR A 3 2.08 13.93 38.77
N LEU A 4 3.19 13.43 39.32
CA LEU A 4 3.84 12.20 38.86
C LEU A 4 2.91 10.98 38.91
N VAL A 5 1.99 10.93 39.88
CA VAL A 5 1.01 9.84 40.01
C VAL A 5 0.06 9.78 38.81
N PHE A 6 -0.19 10.92 38.15
CA PHE A 6 -0.97 10.98 36.92
C PHE A 6 -0.11 10.87 35.66
N LEU A 7 1.09 11.46 35.65
CA LEU A 7 1.96 11.43 34.48
C LEU A 7 2.47 10.02 34.15
N ILE A 8 2.82 9.21 35.16
CA ILE A 8 3.32 7.85 34.95
C ILE A 8 2.29 6.97 34.20
N PRO A 9 1.04 6.82 34.67
CA PRO A 9 0.06 6.01 33.96
C PRO A 9 -0.31 6.58 32.59
N ILE A 10 -0.38 7.91 32.45
CA ILE A 10 -0.63 8.56 31.15
C ILE A 10 0.49 8.25 30.15
N ALA A 11 1.75 8.36 30.57
CA ALA A 11 2.90 8.06 29.73
C ALA A 11 2.97 6.57 29.35
N LEU A 12 2.72 5.67 30.30
CA LEU A 12 2.65 4.23 30.03
C LEU A 12 1.50 3.88 29.08
N PHE A 13 0.35 4.54 29.23
CA PHE A 13 -0.79 4.34 28.34
C PHE A 13 -0.48 4.82 26.93
N LEU A 14 0.05 6.04 26.77
CA LEU A 14 0.47 6.60 25.48
C LEU A 14 1.58 5.77 24.83
N GLY A 15 2.59 5.37 25.59
CA GLY A 15 3.66 4.50 25.12
C GLY A 15 3.16 3.12 24.71
N GLY A 16 2.26 2.53 25.50
CA GLY A 16 1.62 1.24 25.19
C GLY A 16 0.74 1.31 23.96
N LEU A 17 -0.05 2.39 23.79
CA LEU A 17 -0.87 2.61 22.61
C LEU A 17 -0.01 2.74 21.35
N GLY A 18 1.07 3.52 21.43
CA GLY A 18 2.03 3.69 20.33
C GLY A 18 2.74 2.38 19.98
N LEU A 19 3.16 1.61 20.98
CA LEU A 19 3.78 0.31 20.76
C LEU A 19 2.80 -0.69 20.13
N ALA A 20 1.56 -0.74 20.59
CA ALA A 20 0.53 -1.60 20.01
C ALA A 20 0.23 -1.21 18.55
N ALA A 21 0.10 0.08 18.25
CA ALA A 21 -0.09 0.57 16.88
C ALA A 21 1.12 0.24 15.99
N PHE A 22 2.34 0.37 16.51
CA PHE A 22 3.56 0.01 15.81
C PHE A 22 3.62 -1.50 15.48
N LEU A 23 3.36 -2.36 16.46
CA LEU A 23 3.33 -3.81 16.26
C LEU A 23 2.21 -4.22 15.29
N TRP A 24 1.06 -3.56 15.33
CA TRP A 24 -0.03 -3.77 14.39
C TRP A 24 0.39 -3.39 12.96
N ALA A 25 1.07 -2.25 12.77
CA ALA A 25 1.58 -1.82 11.47
C ALA A 25 2.59 -2.81 10.88
N LEU A 26 3.52 -3.32 11.70
CA LEU A 26 4.46 -4.36 11.28
C LEU A 26 3.72 -5.65 10.90
N ARG A 27 2.68 -6.02 11.64
CA ARG A 27 1.89 -7.23 11.37
C ARG A 27 1.00 -7.11 10.14
N SER A 28 0.57 -5.89 9.77
CA SER A 28 -0.45 -5.65 8.75
C SER A 28 0.01 -5.90 7.32
N GLY A 29 1.25 -6.35 7.08
CA GLY A 29 1.67 -6.86 5.76
C GLY A 29 1.72 -5.82 4.63
N GLN A 30 1.43 -4.54 4.92
CA GLN A 30 1.43 -3.42 3.96
C GLN A 30 2.82 -3.13 3.34
N TYR A 31 3.88 -3.77 3.85
CA TYR A 31 5.20 -3.74 3.24
C TYR A 31 5.27 -4.54 1.93
N GLU A 32 4.56 -5.68 1.84
CA GLU A 32 4.61 -6.54 0.64
C GLU A 32 4.10 -5.83 -0.63
N ASP A 33 3.14 -4.90 -0.49
CA ASP A 33 2.63 -4.11 -1.62
C ASP A 33 3.60 -3.00 -2.07
N ILE A 34 4.35 -2.41 -1.13
CA ILE A 34 5.39 -1.40 -1.44
C ILE A 34 6.62 -2.06 -2.06
N GLU A 35 7.06 -3.21 -1.54
CA GLU A 35 8.14 -4.01 -2.13
C GLU A 35 7.81 -4.44 -3.57
N GLY A 36 6.55 -4.85 -3.84
CA GLY A 36 6.09 -5.20 -5.19
C GLY A 36 6.05 -4.01 -6.16
N ALA A 37 5.65 -2.83 -5.70
CA ALA A 37 5.64 -1.60 -6.50
C ALA A 37 7.06 -1.11 -6.84
N ALA A 38 8.00 -1.23 -5.90
CA ALA A 38 9.41 -0.86 -6.11
C ALA A 38 10.09 -1.75 -7.15
N TRP A 39 9.78 -3.05 -7.16
CA TRP A 39 10.25 -3.96 -8.21
C TRP A 39 9.71 -3.50 -9.57
N ARG A 40 8.39 -3.28 -9.71
CA ARG A 40 7.82 -2.84 -10.99
C ARG A 40 8.44 -1.54 -11.54
N VAL A 41 8.76 -0.56 -10.68
CA VAL A 41 9.40 0.69 -11.10
C VAL A 41 10.85 0.51 -11.59
N LEU A 42 11.60 -0.43 -11.02
CA LEU A 42 12.97 -0.72 -11.46
C LEU A 42 12.99 -1.55 -12.75
N GLU A 43 12.00 -2.40 -12.99
CA GLU A 43 11.91 -3.23 -14.21
C GLU A 43 11.23 -2.51 -15.39
N ASP A 44 10.42 -1.48 -15.12
CA ASP A 44 9.79 -0.64 -16.16
C ASP A 44 10.80 0.25 -16.91
N ASP A 45 12.02 0.44 -16.40
CA ASP A 45 13.08 1.18 -17.11
C ASP A 45 13.69 0.34 -18.26
N ASP A 46 13.41 -0.97 -18.29
CA ASP A 46 13.99 -1.93 -19.25
C ASP A 46 12.99 -2.46 -20.30
N GLY A 47 11.69 -2.15 -20.23
CA GLY A 47 10.70 -2.84 -21.07
C GLY A 47 9.38 -2.12 -21.31
N VAL A 48 9.30 -1.39 -22.42
CA VAL A 48 8.05 -0.92 -23.08
C VAL A 48 6.98 -2.02 -23.07
N THR A 49 5.96 -1.92 -22.21
CA THR A 49 4.75 -2.76 -22.36
C THR A 49 3.47 -1.96 -22.19
N GLN A 50 2.96 -1.57 -23.36
CA GLN A 50 1.62 -1.12 -23.71
C GLN A 50 0.51 -1.56 -22.73
N GLN A 51 -0.04 -0.60 -21.97
CA GLN A 51 -1.33 -0.76 -21.30
C GLN A 51 -2.22 0.43 -21.63
N GLY A 52 -3.01 0.27 -22.70
CA GLY A 52 -3.94 1.30 -23.17
C GLY A 52 -4.82 0.89 -24.35
N ALA A 53 -5.00 -0.41 -24.61
CA ALA A 53 -5.89 -0.87 -25.67
C ALA A 53 -7.19 -1.43 -25.06
N PRO A 54 -8.33 -0.70 -25.14
CA PRO A 54 -9.61 -1.29 -24.81
C PRO A 54 -9.93 -2.36 -25.85
N LYS A 55 -9.97 -3.62 -25.41
CA LYS A 55 -10.56 -4.74 -26.16
C LYS A 55 -12.08 -4.54 -26.25
N THR A 56 -12.52 -3.60 -27.08
CA THR A 56 -13.93 -3.44 -27.41
C THR A 56 -14.07 -2.67 -28.73
N ALA A 57 -14.03 -3.41 -29.83
CA ALA A 57 -14.75 -3.05 -31.05
C ALA A 57 -15.04 -4.33 -31.83
N ASP A 58 -15.90 -5.15 -31.23
CA ASP A 58 -16.76 -6.08 -31.95
C ASP A 58 -17.61 -5.29 -32.97
N ARG A 59 -17.45 -5.58 -34.27
CA ARG A 59 -18.45 -5.31 -35.31
C ARG A 59 -18.12 -6.06 -36.61
N PRO A 60 -18.91 -7.09 -37.00
CA PRO A 60 -18.73 -7.82 -38.25
C PRO A 60 -19.51 -7.13 -39.37
N ASN A 61 -18.84 -6.45 -40.31
CA ASN A 61 -19.53 -5.64 -41.30
C ASN A 61 -19.00 -5.87 -42.73
N ASN A 62 -19.75 -6.77 -43.38
CA ASN A 62 -19.79 -7.19 -44.76
C ASN A 62 -19.71 -6.03 -45.78
N HIS A 63 -18.69 -6.01 -46.65
CA HIS A 63 -18.69 -5.26 -47.91
C HIS A 63 -17.96 -6.07 -48.99
N LEU A 64 -18.66 -7.11 -49.45
CA LEU A 64 -18.38 -7.83 -50.69
C LEU A 64 -19.51 -7.47 -51.67
N SER A 65 -19.28 -6.43 -52.46
CA SER A 65 -20.06 -6.08 -53.66
C SER A 65 -19.34 -4.97 -54.42
#